data_AF-A0A9P6IQM6-F1
#
_entry.id   AF-A0A9P6IQM6-F1
#
_cell.length_a   1.000
_cell.length_b   1.000
_cell.length_c   1.000
_cell.angle_alpha   90.00
_cell.angle_beta   90.00
_cell.angle_gamma   90.00
#
_symmetry.space_group_name_H-M   'P 1'
#
loop_
_entity.id
_entity.type
_entity.pdbx_description
1 polymer ?
#
loop_
_entity_poly.entity_id
_entity_poly.type
_entity_poly.pdbx_seq_one_letter_code
_entity_poly.pdbx_strand_id
1 'polypeptide(L)'
;MYMDLTTNISTTKPSTPLEKARFRKRQLLAQDHILRQLTRLVQLEVLNMARPAGWCQTKTLDLRMRERDGQLEKLSVLKSLYYINFHDANQELSKSEINWMFDNWPRLSFVMGQLHPRADTRQELEALVHERKALKKRKGGV
;
A
#
# COMPACT_ATOMS: atom_id res chain seq x y z
N MET A 1 15.82 -22.41 39.43
CA MET A 1 16.69 -21.74 38.43
C MET A 1 15.84 -21.45 37.20
N TYR A 2 15.15 -20.31 37.19
CA TYR A 2 14.34 -19.89 36.05
C TYR A 2 15.25 -19.13 35.08
N MET A 3 15.42 -19.66 33.87
CA MET A 3 16.04 -18.90 32.79
C MET A 3 15.02 -17.92 32.22
N ASP A 4 15.25 -16.65 32.51
CA ASP A 4 14.53 -15.53 31.92
C ASP A 4 15.02 -15.37 30.46
N LEU A 5 14.18 -15.80 29.52
CA LEU A 5 14.38 -15.62 28.07
C LEU A 5 13.65 -14.36 27.59
N THR A 6 13.72 -13.26 28.34
CA THR A 6 13.36 -11.94 27.81
C THR A 6 14.44 -11.51 26.82
N THR A 7 14.22 -11.94 25.57
CA THR A 7 14.96 -11.46 24.41
C THR A 7 14.73 -9.95 24.33
N ASN A 8 15.73 -9.20 24.78
CA ASN A 8 15.82 -7.75 24.63
C ASN A 8 15.60 -7.39 23.15
N ILE A 9 14.42 -6.89 22.81
CA ILE A 9 14.10 -6.45 21.46
C ILE A 9 14.80 -5.11 21.28
N SER A 10 16.06 -5.16 20.84
CA SER A 10 16.84 -3.97 20.51
C SER A 10 16.05 -3.10 19.53
N THR A 11 15.79 -1.87 19.94
CA THR A 11 15.03 -0.81 19.25
C THR A 11 15.89 -0.06 18.23
N THR A 12 17.10 -0.55 17.94
CA THR A 12 18.05 0.09 17.04
C THR A 12 17.76 -0.25 15.58
N LYS A 13 17.75 0.76 14.69
CA LYS A 13 17.75 0.56 13.24
C LYS A 13 18.78 -0.52 12.88
N PRO A 14 18.46 -1.50 12.02
CA PRO A 14 19.36 -2.58 11.68
C PRO A 14 20.67 -2.00 11.13
N SER A 15 21.76 -2.20 11.85
CA SER A 15 23.05 -1.56 11.58
C SER A 15 23.89 -2.44 10.64
N THR A 16 23.72 -3.77 10.72
CA THR A 16 24.43 -4.72 9.86
C THR A 16 23.64 -5.13 8.60
N PRO A 17 24.31 -5.54 7.50
CA PRO A 17 23.63 -6.06 6.31
C PRO A 17 22.71 -7.26 6.59
N LEU A 18 23.11 -8.16 7.51
CA LEU A 18 22.33 -9.34 7.86
C LEU A 18 21.05 -8.98 8.61
N GLU A 19 21.11 -8.02 9.54
CA GLU A 19 19.92 -7.53 10.23
C GLU A 19 18.97 -6.81 9.28
N LYS A 20 19.50 -6.01 8.34
CA LYS A 20 18.70 -5.37 7.29
C LYS A 20 17.97 -6.42 6.44
N ALA A 21 18.65 -7.50 6.06
CA ALA A 21 18.05 -8.59 5.29
C ALA A 21 16.95 -9.34 6.09
N ARG A 22 17.20 -9.65 7.36
CA ARG A 22 16.21 -10.29 8.24
C ARG A 22 14.99 -9.40 8.48
N PHE A 23 15.21 -8.11 8.70
CA PHE A 23 14.16 -7.13 8.87
C PHE A 23 13.29 -7.03 7.61
N ARG A 24 13.91 -6.89 6.42
CA ARG A 24 13.21 -6.90 5.13
C ARG A 24 12.39 -8.17 4.96
N LYS A 25 12.96 -9.36 5.19
CA LYS A 25 12.24 -10.63 5.09
C LYS A 25 10.99 -10.67 5.97
N ARG A 26 11.06 -10.16 7.21
CA ARG A 26 9.90 -10.09 8.12
C ARG A 26 8.82 -9.14 7.59
N GLN A 27 9.21 -7.97 7.05
CA GLN A 27 8.26 -7.04 6.45
C GLN A 27 7.54 -7.67 5.24
N LEU A 28 8.26 -8.39 4.38
CA LEU A 28 7.67 -9.08 3.23
C LEU A 28 6.65 -10.14 3.64
N LEU A 29 6.98 -10.97 4.64
CA LEU A 29 6.06 -11.99 5.13
C LEU A 29 4.81 -11.38 5.77
N ALA A 30 4.97 -10.29 6.53
CA ALA A 30 3.85 -9.57 7.11
C ALA A 30 2.95 -8.96 6.02
N GLN A 31 3.55 -8.32 5.01
CA GLN A 31 2.81 -7.72 3.89
C GLN A 31 2.04 -8.79 3.11
N ASP A 32 2.70 -9.88 2.75
CA ASP A 32 2.10 -11.01 2.06
C ASP A 32 0.94 -11.63 2.86
N HIS A 33 1.06 -11.72 4.19
CA HIS A 33 -0.05 -12.14 5.05
C HIS A 33 -1.23 -11.17 5.00
N ILE A 34 -1.01 -9.85 5.13
CA ILE A 34 -2.09 -8.86 5.08
C ILE A 34 -2.76 -8.85 3.70
N LEU A 35 -1.98 -8.87 2.62
CA LEU A 35 -2.53 -8.90 1.26
C LEU A 35 -3.42 -10.14 1.05
N ARG A 36 -3.01 -11.32 1.54
CA ARG A 36 -3.86 -12.52 1.54
C ARG A 36 -5.13 -12.39 2.36
N GLN A 37 -5.12 -11.66 3.48
CA GLN A 37 -6.36 -11.42 4.21
C GLN A 37 -7.28 -10.46 3.45
N LEU A 38 -6.72 -9.42 2.84
CA LEU A 38 -7.47 -8.48 2.01
C LEU A 38 -8.15 -9.19 0.83
N THR A 39 -7.50 -10.18 0.19
CA THR A 39 -8.13 -10.91 -0.93
C THR A 39 -9.42 -11.63 -0.56
N ARG A 40 -9.66 -11.91 0.72
CA ARG A 40 -10.89 -12.54 1.21
C ARG A 40 -12.06 -11.56 1.31
N LEU A 41 -11.78 -10.25 1.34
CA LEU A 41 -12.76 -9.19 1.47
C LEU A 41 -13.24 -8.74 0.08
N VAL A 42 -13.83 -9.65 -0.70
CA VAL A 42 -14.21 -9.38 -2.11
C VAL A 42 -15.23 -8.26 -2.28
N GLN A 43 -16.01 -7.98 -1.23
CA GLN A 43 -16.96 -6.86 -1.17
C GLN A 43 -16.35 -5.58 -0.60
N LEU A 44 -15.05 -5.54 -0.32
CA LEU A 44 -14.39 -4.35 0.21
C LEU A 44 -14.54 -3.19 -0.76
N GLU A 45 -15.22 -2.14 -0.29
CA GLU A 45 -15.51 -0.94 -1.06
C GLU A 45 -14.49 0.19 -0.79
N VAL A 46 -13.98 0.24 0.44
CA VAL A 46 -13.06 1.28 0.93
C VAL A 46 -11.81 0.64 1.52
N LEU A 47 -10.64 1.00 1.00
CA LEU A 47 -9.35 0.65 1.59
C LEU A 47 -8.63 1.92 2.06
N ASN A 48 -8.63 2.15 3.37
CA ASN A 48 -7.89 3.26 3.97
C ASN A 48 -6.58 2.75 4.56
N MET A 49 -5.46 3.16 3.99
CA MET A 49 -4.11 2.84 4.50
C MET A 49 -3.46 4.07 5.12
N ALA A 50 -4.25 5.08 5.47
CA ALA A 50 -3.72 6.26 6.10
C ALA A 50 -3.16 5.96 7.47
N ARG A 51 -2.05 6.61 7.81
CA ARG A 51 -1.51 6.55 9.17
C ARG A 51 -2.47 7.33 10.09
N PRO A 52 -2.97 6.74 11.19
CA PRO A 52 -3.82 7.48 12.11
C PRO A 52 -3.01 8.63 12.74
N ALA A 53 -3.54 9.85 12.62
CA ALA A 53 -2.93 11.03 13.20
C ALA A 53 -2.87 10.91 14.74
N GLY A 54 -1.72 11.26 15.34
CA GLY A 54 -1.58 11.39 16.79
C GLY A 54 -1.07 10.16 17.55
N TRP A 55 -0.75 9.04 16.90
CA TRP A 55 -0.24 7.86 17.59
C TRP A 55 1.29 7.78 17.44
N CYS A 56 1.99 8.04 18.53
CA CYS A 56 3.43 7.89 18.67
C CYS A 56 3.84 6.40 18.56
N GLN A 57 4.84 6.13 17.74
CA GLN A 57 5.61 4.86 17.68
C GLN A 57 4.79 3.56 17.54
N THR A 58 3.61 3.58 16.93
CA THR A 58 2.99 2.31 16.51
C THR A 58 3.86 1.65 15.44
N LYS A 59 4.16 0.36 15.63
CA LYS A 59 4.80 -0.48 14.60
C LYS A 59 3.83 -0.59 13.42
N THR A 60 3.94 0.33 12.46
CA THR A 60 3.12 0.30 11.25
C THR A 60 3.78 -0.63 10.22
N LEU A 61 2.95 -1.46 9.58
CA LEU A 61 3.40 -2.16 8.38
C LEU A 61 3.18 -1.24 7.19
N ASP A 62 4.27 -0.83 6.54
CA ASP A 62 4.20 -0.08 5.29
C ASP A 62 3.79 -1.04 4.17
N LEU A 63 2.48 -1.11 3.88
CA LEU A 63 1.96 -1.89 2.76
C LEU A 63 2.37 -1.21 1.45
N ARG A 64 3.34 -1.80 0.73
CA ARG A 64 3.78 -1.33 -0.58
C ARG A 64 3.03 -2.07 -1.69
N MET A 65 2.57 -1.33 -2.70
CA MET A 65 1.74 -1.91 -3.77
C MET A 65 2.56 -2.72 -4.77
N ARG A 66 3.65 -2.22 -5.37
CA ARG A 66 4.43 -3.03 -6.34
C ARG A 66 5.93 -2.84 -6.32
N GLU A 67 6.44 -1.60 -6.33
CA GLU A 67 7.90 -1.42 -6.35
C GLU A 67 8.56 -1.91 -5.06
N ARG A 68 9.65 -2.69 -5.23
CA ARG A 68 10.39 -3.40 -4.17
C ARG A 68 9.56 -4.45 -3.41
N ASP A 69 9.12 -5.49 -4.11
CA ASP A 69 8.47 -6.70 -3.57
C ASP A 69 6.96 -6.53 -3.22
N GLY A 70 6.30 -5.51 -3.77
CA GLY A 70 4.85 -5.37 -3.68
C GLY A 70 4.11 -6.42 -4.52
N GLN A 71 2.88 -6.74 -4.14
CA GLN A 71 2.06 -7.78 -4.78
C GLN A 71 0.63 -7.26 -5.03
N LEU A 72 0.54 -6.06 -5.61
CA LEU A 72 -0.69 -5.39 -6.00
C LEU A 72 -1.63 -6.33 -6.77
N GLU A 73 -1.06 -7.22 -7.59
CA GLU A 73 -1.78 -8.22 -8.37
C GLU A 73 -2.64 -9.17 -7.53
N LYS A 74 -2.24 -9.47 -6.29
CA LYS A 74 -3.03 -10.30 -5.37
C LYS A 74 -4.37 -9.64 -5.03
N LEU A 75 -4.42 -8.31 -5.05
CA LEU A 75 -5.62 -7.54 -4.75
C LEU A 75 -6.55 -7.39 -5.97
N SER A 76 -6.26 -8.04 -7.09
CA SER A 76 -7.09 -7.99 -8.31
C SER A 76 -8.54 -8.46 -8.09
N VAL A 77 -8.78 -9.29 -7.07
CA VAL A 77 -10.10 -9.79 -6.68
C VAL A 77 -11.01 -8.73 -6.05
N LEU A 78 -10.47 -7.59 -5.61
CA LEU A 78 -11.22 -6.50 -4.98
C LEU A 78 -12.03 -5.68 -5.99
N LYS A 79 -12.96 -6.33 -6.71
CA LYS A 79 -13.73 -5.70 -7.79
C LYS A 79 -14.70 -4.63 -7.31
N SER A 80 -15.12 -4.70 -6.04
CA SER A 80 -16.00 -3.72 -5.40
C SER A 80 -15.28 -2.46 -4.92
N LEU A 81 -13.94 -2.44 -4.94
CA LEU A 81 -13.17 -1.33 -4.42
C LEU A 81 -13.44 -0.05 -5.23
N TYR A 82 -14.02 0.96 -4.57
CA TYR A 82 -14.31 2.26 -5.17
C TYR A 82 -13.38 3.36 -4.65
N TYR A 83 -12.81 3.18 -3.45
CA TYR A 83 -11.99 4.18 -2.76
C TYR A 83 -10.70 3.56 -2.18
N ILE A 84 -9.57 4.22 -2.42
CA ILE A 84 -8.30 3.93 -1.78
C ILE A 84 -7.60 5.22 -1.32
N ASN A 85 -7.04 5.19 -0.11
CA ASN A 85 -6.32 6.33 0.48
C ASN A 85 -4.94 5.95 0.99
N PHE A 86 -3.96 6.73 0.57
CA PHE A 86 -2.54 6.63 0.87
C PHE A 86 -2.02 7.81 1.72
N HIS A 87 -2.88 8.56 2.41
CA HIS A 87 -2.44 9.70 3.22
C HIS A 87 -1.43 9.26 4.30
N ASP A 88 -0.30 9.94 4.45
CA ASP A 88 0.80 9.51 5.34
C ASP A 88 1.33 8.08 5.10
N ALA A 89 0.97 7.45 3.97
CA ALA A 89 1.64 6.26 3.50
C ALA A 89 2.83 6.70 2.66
N ASN A 90 4.02 6.19 2.99
CA ASN A 90 5.20 6.37 2.14
C ASN A 90 5.03 5.49 0.90
N GLN A 91 4.18 5.84 -0.06
CA GLN A 91 4.07 5.09 -1.31
C GLN A 91 5.05 5.62 -2.36
N GLU A 92 5.53 4.72 -3.19
CA GLU A 92 6.34 5.01 -4.37
C GLU A 92 5.67 4.33 -5.57
N LEU A 93 4.51 4.84 -5.98
CA LEU A 93 3.77 4.28 -7.11
C LEU A 93 4.36 4.74 -8.43
N SER A 94 4.31 3.86 -9.42
CA SER A 94 4.62 4.11 -10.82
C SER A 94 3.35 4.37 -11.64
N LYS A 95 3.52 4.92 -12.85
CA LYS A 95 2.41 5.08 -13.82
C LYS A 95 1.77 3.73 -14.17
N SER A 96 2.58 2.67 -14.25
CA SER A 96 2.10 1.30 -14.54
C SER A 96 1.17 0.79 -13.43
N GLU A 97 1.51 1.04 -12.16
CA GLU A 97 0.65 0.68 -11.03
C GLU A 97 -0.68 1.41 -11.05
N ILE A 98 -0.66 2.73 -11.29
CA ILE A 98 -1.91 3.51 -11.38
C ILE A 98 -2.81 2.96 -12.49
N ASN A 99 -2.26 2.71 -13.68
CA ASN A 99 -3.03 2.13 -14.78
C ASN A 99 -3.62 0.77 -14.40
N TRP A 100 -2.79 -0.11 -13.83
CA TRP A 100 -3.21 -1.43 -13.35
C TRP A 100 -4.38 -1.33 -12.37
N MET A 101 -4.33 -0.40 -11.40
CA MET A 101 -5.40 -0.20 -10.41
C MET A 101 -6.73 0.12 -11.10
N PHE A 102 -6.71 1.05 -12.06
CA PHE A 102 -7.93 1.42 -12.78
C PHE A 102 -8.45 0.33 -13.73
N ASP A 103 -7.56 -0.47 -14.32
CA ASP A 103 -7.92 -1.58 -15.20
C ASP A 103 -8.51 -2.77 -14.42
N ASN A 104 -7.98 -3.05 -13.22
CA ASN A 104 -8.36 -4.23 -12.45
C ASN A 104 -9.46 -3.98 -11.42
N TRP A 105 -9.62 -2.74 -10.95
CA TRP A 105 -10.68 -2.34 -10.03
C TRP A 105 -11.72 -1.49 -10.76
N PRO A 106 -12.76 -2.11 -11.35
CA PRO A 106 -13.69 -1.43 -12.26
C PRO A 106 -14.48 -0.32 -11.55
N ARG A 107 -14.79 -0.46 -10.25
CA ARG A 107 -15.50 0.55 -9.47
C ARG A 107 -14.60 1.66 -8.91
N LEU A 108 -13.27 1.54 -9.03
CA LEU A 108 -12.33 2.52 -8.48
C LEU A 108 -12.56 3.90 -9.08
N SER A 109 -12.89 4.84 -8.20
CA SER A 109 -13.24 6.23 -8.52
C SER A 109 -12.45 7.24 -7.69
N PHE A 110 -11.96 6.84 -6.51
CA PHE A 110 -11.18 7.70 -5.63
C PHE A 110 -9.84 7.04 -5.30
N VAL A 111 -8.78 7.75 -5.66
CA VAL A 111 -7.40 7.49 -5.27
C VAL A 111 -6.92 8.79 -4.63
N MET A 112 -6.54 8.72 -3.36
CA MET A 112 -6.21 9.88 -2.52
C MET A 112 -4.89 9.65 -1.78
N GLY A 113 -4.27 10.72 -1.28
CA GLY A 113 -3.05 10.67 -0.48
C GLY A 113 -1.78 10.86 -1.30
N GLN A 114 -0.62 10.60 -0.68
CA GLN A 114 0.67 10.81 -1.32
C GLN A 114 1.07 9.59 -2.17
N LEU A 115 1.03 9.73 -3.50
CA LEU A 115 1.33 8.63 -4.42
C LEU A 115 2.83 8.36 -4.57
N HIS A 116 3.66 9.40 -4.38
CA HIS A 116 5.11 9.33 -4.52
C HIS A 116 5.80 10.39 -3.63
N PRO A 117 6.99 10.13 -3.05
CA PRO A 117 7.73 11.12 -2.25
C PRO A 117 8.30 12.27 -3.09
N ARG A 118 8.74 11.99 -4.31
CA ARG A 118 9.23 13.02 -5.24
C ARG A 118 8.09 13.83 -5.84
N ALA A 119 8.18 15.15 -5.75
CA ALA A 119 7.10 16.07 -6.13
C ALA A 119 6.78 16.07 -7.63
N ASP A 120 7.81 16.02 -8.47
CA ASP A 120 7.71 15.89 -9.94
C ASP A 120 6.90 14.65 -10.31
N THR A 121 7.33 13.48 -9.83
CA THR A 121 6.64 12.21 -10.08
C THR A 121 5.23 12.21 -9.50
N ARG A 122 5.03 12.76 -8.30
CA ARG A 122 3.71 12.85 -7.67
C ARG A 122 2.72 13.62 -8.54
N GLN A 123 3.12 14.79 -9.05
CA GLN A 123 2.27 15.62 -9.91
C GLN A 123 1.88 14.88 -11.19
N GLU A 124 2.80 14.17 -11.82
CA GLU A 124 2.51 13.35 -13.00
C GLU A 124 1.51 12.22 -12.71
N LEU A 125 1.64 11.55 -11.56
CA LEU A 125 0.71 10.48 -11.16
C LEU A 125 -0.67 11.02 -10.81
N GLU A 126 -0.75 12.17 -10.14
CA GLU A 126 -2.02 12.85 -9.86
C GLU A 126 -2.74 13.23 -11.15
N ALA A 127 -2.02 13.80 -12.13
CA ALA A 127 -2.56 14.10 -13.45
C ALA A 127 -3.10 12.84 -14.15
N LEU A 128 -2.34 11.73 -14.11
CA LEU A 128 -2.78 10.44 -14.66
C LEU A 128 -4.04 9.92 -13.95
N VAL A 129 -4.12 10.02 -12.63
CA VAL A 129 -5.31 9.65 -11.86
C VAL A 129 -6.54 10.47 -12.32
N HIS A 130 -6.37 11.77 -12.52
CA HIS A 130 -7.45 12.63 -13.03
C HIS A 130 -7.89 12.23 -14.45
N GLU A 131 -6.95 11.97 -15.35
CA GLU A 131 -7.22 11.50 -16.71
C GLU A 131 -8.01 10.19 -16.71
N ARG A 132 -7.55 9.18 -15.94
CA ARG A 132 -8.20 7.87 -15.83
C ARG A 132 -9.62 7.96 -15.27
N LYS A 133 -9.85 8.83 -14.28
CA LYS A 133 -11.20 9.12 -13.76
C LYS A 133 -12.10 9.74 -14.82
N ALA A 134 -11.60 10.71 -15.59
CA ALA A 134 -12.36 11.35 -16.66
C ALA A 134 -12.75 10.35 -17.77
N LEU A 135 -11.81 9.50 -18.18
CA LEU A 135 -12.06 8.44 -19.16
C LEU A 135 -13.14 7.45 -18.68
N LYS A 136 -13.10 7.04 -17.41
CA LYS A 136 -14.15 6.18 -16.83
C LYS A 136 -15.52 6.85 -16.83
N LYS A 137 -15.61 8.13 -16.43
CA LYS A 137 -16.89 8.87 -16.47
C LYS A 137 -17.49 8.92 -17.87
N ARG A 138 -16.66 9.11 -18.90
CA ARG A 138 -17.11 9.11 -20.31
C ARG A 138 -17.59 7.74 -20.79
N LYS A 139 -16.99 6.65 -20.29
CA LYS A 139 -17.35 5.27 -20.68
C LYS A 139 -18.51 4.68 -19.87
N GLY A 140 -18.75 5.17 -18.66
CA GLY A 140 -19.80 4.69 -17.75
C GLY A 140 -21.10 5.50 -17.77
N GLY A 141 -21.26 6.44 -18.70
CA GLY A 141 -22.51 7.16 -18.93
C GLY A 141 -23.42 6.36 -19.87
N VAL A 142 -24.21 5.46 -19.28
CA VAL A 142 -25.49 4.97 -19.83
C VAL A 142 -26.55 5.32 -18.79
#